data_AF-A0A7W1SBB0-F1
#
_entry.id   AF-A0A7W1SBB0-F1
#
_cell.length_a   1.000
_cell.length_b   1.000
_cell.length_c   1.000
_cell.angle_alpha   90.00
_cell.angle_beta   90.00
_cell.angle_gamma   90.00
#
_symmetry.space_group_name_H-M   'P 1'
#
loop_
_entity.id
_entity.type
_entity.pdbx_description
1 polymer ?
#
loop_
_entity_poly.entity_id
_entity_poly.type
_entity_poly.pdbx_seq_one_letter_code
_entity_poly.pdbx_strand_id
1 'polypeptide(L)'
;MTAPDYAEIGRFLWQNYVPTSGQADTVQGELLRAAEKLRDESQRNGNVNWDERHEILARFILHTLQSSDDVPAEAKGHLERDIARIRDHKHPYTEDDLFDRVEKVIFDWYLQNKDPILKPKDRDLHR
;
A
#
# COMPACT_ATOMS: atom_id res chain seq x y z
N MET A 1 3.28 -10.59 24.80
CA MET A 1 2.48 -10.47 23.57
C MET A 1 3.34 -10.97 22.43
N THR A 2 2.89 -11.96 21.68
CA THR A 2 3.58 -12.43 20.47
C THR A 2 3.49 -11.35 19.38
N ALA A 3 4.52 -11.26 18.52
CA ALA A 3 4.45 -10.38 17.36
C ALA A 3 3.21 -10.75 16.51
N PRO A 4 2.54 -9.78 15.88
CA PRO A 4 1.41 -10.04 14.99
C PRO A 4 1.85 -10.93 13.81
N ASP A 5 0.99 -11.86 13.40
CA ASP A 5 1.18 -12.65 12.18
C ASP A 5 0.75 -11.79 10.97
N TYR A 6 1.70 -11.10 10.37
CA TYR A 6 1.45 -10.27 9.19
C TYR A 6 1.00 -11.07 7.97
N ALA A 7 1.42 -12.34 7.85
CA ALA A 7 0.98 -13.17 6.74
C ALA A 7 -0.51 -13.52 6.88
N GLU A 8 -1.00 -13.76 8.10
CA GLU A 8 -2.43 -13.93 8.36
C GLU A 8 -3.23 -12.65 8.11
N ILE A 9 -2.73 -11.50 8.56
CA ILE A 9 -3.36 -10.19 8.33
C ILE A 9 -3.47 -9.90 6.83
N GLY A 10 -2.37 -10.04 6.09
CA GLY A 10 -2.35 -9.83 4.64
C GLY A 10 -3.35 -10.73 3.91
N ARG A 11 -3.39 -12.03 4.25
CA ARG A 11 -4.39 -12.97 3.69
C ARG A 11 -5.81 -12.53 4.00
N PHE A 12 -6.10 -12.11 5.23
CA PHE A 12 -7.42 -11.65 5.62
C PHE A 12 -7.84 -10.41 4.82
N LEU A 13 -6.99 -9.38 4.76
CA LEU A 13 -7.27 -8.16 4.03
C LEU A 13 -7.47 -8.43 2.54
N TRP A 14 -6.62 -9.27 1.95
CA TRP A 14 -6.73 -9.65 0.54
C TRP A 14 -8.07 -10.35 0.25
N GLN A 15 -8.45 -11.34 1.05
CA GLN A 15 -9.67 -12.12 0.83
C GLN A 15 -10.96 -11.33 1.07
N ASN A 16 -10.95 -10.36 2.00
CA ASN A 16 -12.17 -9.70 2.45
C ASN A 16 -12.35 -8.27 1.92
N TYR A 17 -11.25 -7.57 1.60
CA TYR A 17 -11.31 -6.15 1.23
C TYR A 17 -10.66 -5.80 -0.11
N VAL A 18 -9.83 -6.69 -0.68
CA VAL A 18 -9.27 -6.47 -2.02
C VAL A 18 -10.18 -7.15 -3.06
N PRO A 19 -10.81 -6.38 -3.97
CA PRO A 19 -11.66 -6.97 -4.99
C PRO A 19 -10.82 -7.64 -6.08
N THR A 20 -11.43 -8.60 -6.79
CA THR A 20 -10.80 -9.25 -7.95
C THR A 20 -10.52 -8.29 -9.11
N SER A 21 -11.26 -7.19 -9.19
CA SER A 21 -11.10 -6.14 -10.20
C SER A 21 -11.51 -4.78 -9.66
N GLY A 22 -10.97 -3.71 -10.26
CA GLY A 22 -11.23 -2.35 -9.83
C GLY A 22 -10.56 -1.96 -8.50
N GLN A 23 -11.10 -0.93 -7.89
CA GLN A 23 -10.62 -0.38 -6.62
C GLN A 23 -11.37 -1.02 -5.44
N ALA A 24 -10.73 -1.16 -4.29
CA ALA A 24 -11.38 -1.60 -3.06
C ALA A 24 -12.42 -0.58 -2.57
N ASP A 25 -13.44 -1.05 -1.87
CA ASP A 25 -14.46 -0.20 -1.23
C ASP A 25 -13.95 0.40 0.08
N THR A 26 -12.94 -0.23 0.68
CA THR A 26 -12.36 0.21 1.96
C THR A 26 -10.96 0.79 1.78
N VAL A 27 -10.57 1.68 2.70
CA VAL A 27 -9.21 2.21 2.79
C VAL A 27 -8.22 1.07 3.04
N GLN A 28 -8.54 0.15 3.95
CA GLN A 28 -7.71 -1.01 4.27
C GLN A 28 -7.40 -1.85 3.02
N GLY A 29 -8.43 -2.20 2.26
CA GLY A 29 -8.27 -2.97 1.03
C GLY A 29 -7.49 -2.20 -0.03
N GLU A 30 -7.75 -0.90 -0.17
CA GLU A 30 -7.07 -0.09 -1.19
C GLU A 30 -5.59 0.10 -0.88
N LEU A 31 -5.22 0.24 0.40
CA LEU A 31 -3.82 0.33 0.80
C LEU A 31 -3.04 -0.92 0.39
N LEU A 32 -3.55 -2.12 0.72
CA LEU A 32 -2.92 -3.37 0.34
C LEU A 32 -2.90 -3.55 -1.19
N ARG A 33 -4.03 -3.29 -1.86
CA ARG A 33 -4.13 -3.36 -3.33
C ARG A 33 -3.15 -2.40 -4.03
N ALA A 34 -2.93 -1.22 -3.46
CA ALA A 34 -1.99 -0.24 -3.97
C ALA A 34 -0.55 -0.74 -3.81
N ALA A 35 -0.17 -1.20 -2.61
CA ALA A 35 1.17 -1.73 -2.35
C ALA A 35 1.51 -2.91 -3.29
N GLU A 36 0.59 -3.85 -3.42
CA GLU A 36 0.77 -5.04 -4.28
C GLU A 36 0.85 -4.69 -5.77
N LYS A 37 0.08 -3.71 -6.25
CA LYS A 37 0.21 -3.24 -7.65
C LYS A 37 1.56 -2.57 -7.91
N LEU A 38 2.07 -1.80 -6.95
CA LEU A 38 3.37 -1.16 -7.07
C LEU A 38 4.51 -2.19 -7.01
N ARG A 39 4.38 -3.20 -6.13
CA ARG A 39 5.28 -4.35 -6.04
C ARG A 39 5.33 -5.09 -7.37
N ASP A 40 4.16 -5.48 -7.89
CA ASP A 40 4.02 -6.21 -9.14
C ASP A 40 4.60 -5.46 -10.35
N GLU A 41 4.33 -4.15 -10.45
CA GLU A 41 4.87 -3.32 -11.52
C GLU A 41 6.40 -3.22 -11.45
N SER A 42 6.96 -3.01 -10.26
CA SER A 42 8.40 -2.89 -10.09
C SER A 42 9.12 -4.23 -10.31
N GLN A 43 8.64 -5.31 -9.69
CA GLN A 43 9.32 -6.60 -9.68
C GLN A 43 9.12 -7.40 -10.97
N ARG A 44 7.88 -7.46 -11.48
CA ARG A 44 7.56 -8.29 -12.65
C ARG A 44 7.76 -7.54 -13.96
N ASN A 45 7.42 -6.26 -13.99
CA ASN A 45 7.45 -5.46 -15.21
C ASN A 45 8.66 -4.53 -15.31
N GLY A 46 9.48 -4.41 -14.25
CA GLY A 46 10.61 -3.49 -14.23
C GLY A 46 10.18 -2.03 -14.44
N ASN A 47 8.97 -1.67 -13.99
CA ASN A 47 8.34 -0.36 -14.19
C ASN A 47 8.12 0.06 -15.65
N VAL A 48 8.13 -0.86 -16.63
CA VAL A 48 7.91 -0.51 -18.04
C VAL A 48 6.50 0.03 -18.31
N ASN A 49 5.50 -0.34 -17.51
CA ASN A 49 4.12 0.13 -17.61
C ASN A 49 3.80 1.23 -16.59
N TRP A 50 4.81 1.77 -15.88
CA TRP A 50 4.60 2.83 -14.91
C TRP A 50 3.95 4.05 -15.56
N ASP A 51 2.89 4.55 -14.93
CA ASP A 51 2.08 5.67 -15.41
C ASP A 51 1.50 6.47 -14.22
N GLU A 52 0.71 7.50 -14.52
CA GLU A 52 0.09 8.35 -13.50
C GLU A 52 -0.78 7.57 -12.50
N ARG A 53 -1.31 6.40 -12.87
CA ARG A 53 -2.11 5.59 -11.94
C ARG A 53 -1.24 5.02 -10.83
N HIS A 54 -0.02 4.62 -11.13
CA HIS A 54 0.94 4.16 -10.13
C HIS A 54 1.33 5.30 -9.19
N GLU A 55 1.50 6.51 -9.73
CA GLU A 55 1.71 7.71 -8.93
C GLU A 55 0.54 8.01 -7.99
N ILE A 56 -0.70 7.87 -8.46
CA ILE A 56 -1.90 8.01 -7.63
C ILE A 56 -1.90 6.98 -6.49
N LEU A 57 -1.58 5.71 -6.78
CA LEU A 57 -1.52 4.64 -5.76
C LEU A 57 -0.44 4.92 -4.71
N ALA A 58 0.76 5.32 -5.14
CA ALA A 58 1.86 5.66 -4.24
C ALA A 58 1.50 6.85 -3.34
N ARG A 59 0.88 7.90 -3.90
CA ARG A 59 0.40 9.05 -3.13
C ARG A 59 -0.75 8.68 -2.19
N PHE A 60 -1.64 7.79 -2.59
CA PHE A 60 -2.73 7.31 -1.73
C PHE A 60 -2.19 6.63 -0.47
N ILE A 61 -1.20 5.74 -0.61
CA ILE A 61 -0.53 5.09 0.54
C ILE A 61 0.10 6.15 1.45
N LEU A 62 0.92 7.03 0.86
CA LEU A 62 1.66 8.04 1.62
C LEU A 62 0.72 8.98 2.37
N HIS A 63 -0.27 9.56 1.68
CA HIS A 63 -1.20 10.52 2.27
C HIS A 63 -2.02 9.89 3.39
N THR A 64 -2.60 8.71 3.16
CA THR A 64 -3.44 8.03 4.15
C THR A 64 -2.67 7.76 5.44
N LEU A 65 -1.46 7.21 5.34
CA LEU A 65 -0.67 6.81 6.52
C LEU A 65 0.05 8.00 7.17
N GLN A 66 0.46 9.01 6.40
CA GLN A 66 1.05 10.24 6.99
C GLN A 66 0.03 11.09 7.74
N SER A 67 -1.23 11.11 7.29
CA SER A 67 -2.31 11.86 7.94
C SER A 67 -2.90 11.14 9.16
N SER A 68 -2.60 9.86 9.37
CA SER A 68 -3.10 9.09 10.52
C SER A 68 -2.28 9.36 11.78
N ASP A 69 -2.93 9.64 12.91
CA ASP A 69 -2.28 9.76 14.22
C ASP A 69 -1.81 8.41 14.78
N ASP A 70 -2.41 7.30 14.31
CA ASP A 70 -2.04 5.94 14.71
C ASP A 70 -0.72 5.44 14.12
N VAL A 71 -0.08 6.22 13.23
CA VAL A 71 1.22 5.89 12.64
C VAL A 71 2.31 6.70 13.34
N PRO A 72 3.31 6.05 13.99
CA PRO A 72 4.40 6.75 14.65
C PRO A 72 5.22 7.62 13.69
N ALA A 73 5.76 8.75 14.16
CA ALA A 73 6.55 9.68 13.35
C ALA A 73 7.76 9.02 12.68
N GLU A 74 8.43 8.09 13.37
CA GLU A 74 9.54 7.31 12.80
C GLU A 74 9.08 6.47 11.61
N ALA A 75 7.96 5.75 11.76
CA ALA A 75 7.36 4.95 10.68
C ALA A 75 6.92 5.83 9.50
N LYS A 76 6.37 7.03 9.75
CA LYS A 76 6.05 8.00 8.69
C LYS A 76 7.28 8.43 7.91
N GLY A 77 8.39 8.69 8.60
CA GLY A 77 9.66 9.06 7.95
C GLY A 77 10.26 7.91 7.13
N HIS A 78 10.10 6.66 7.57
CA HIS A 78 10.53 5.48 6.80
C HIS A 78 9.65 5.29 5.57
N LEU A 79 8.33 5.35 5.75
CA LEU A 79 7.35 5.26 4.67
C LEU A 79 7.58 6.30 3.59
N GLU A 80 7.87 7.56 3.96
CA GLU A 80 8.15 8.62 2.99
C GLU A 80 9.35 8.30 2.11
N ARG A 81 10.43 7.78 2.70
CA ARG A 81 11.63 7.38 1.94
C ARG A 81 11.38 6.18 1.05
N ASP A 82 10.68 5.17 1.56
CA ASP A 82 10.36 3.95 0.82
C ASP A 82 9.43 4.26 -0.37
N ILE A 83 8.38 5.08 -0.16
CA ILE A 83 7.49 5.52 -1.24
C ILE A 83 8.24 6.41 -2.25
N ALA A 84 9.12 7.31 -1.80
CA ALA A 84 9.95 8.11 -2.71
C ALA A 84 10.84 7.21 -3.58
N ARG A 85 11.41 6.14 -3.01
CA ARG A 85 12.23 5.18 -3.75
C ARG A 85 11.41 4.36 -4.75
N ILE A 86 10.21 3.93 -4.39
CA ILE A 86 9.26 3.25 -5.30
C ILE A 86 8.92 4.13 -6.50
N ARG A 87 8.71 5.44 -6.26
CA ARG A 87 8.33 6.40 -7.31
C ARG A 87 9.47 6.79 -8.26
N ASP A 88 10.72 6.46 -7.94
CA ASP A 88 11.84 6.56 -8.88
C ASP A 88 11.78 5.42 -9.90
N HIS A 89 10.73 5.45 -10.73
CA HIS A 89 10.39 4.39 -11.67
C HIS A 89 11.44 4.18 -12.75
N LYS A 90 12.29 5.19 -13.01
CA LYS A 90 13.43 5.09 -13.93
C LYS A 90 14.52 4.13 -13.41
N HIS A 91 14.53 3.88 -12.11
CA HIS A 91 15.45 2.96 -11.45
C HIS A 91 14.62 1.97 -10.62
N PRO A 92 13.92 0.99 -11.25
CA PRO A 92 13.04 0.08 -10.53
C PRO A 92 13.72 -0.58 -9.33
N TYR A 93 12.99 -0.74 -8.23
CA TYR A 93 13.45 -1.43 -7.04
C TYR A 93 12.78 -2.80 -6.97
N THR A 94 13.54 -3.87 -7.16
CA THR A 94 12.99 -5.21 -7.39
C THR A 94 13.07 -6.13 -6.17
N GLU A 95 13.71 -5.70 -5.08
CA GLU A 95 13.80 -6.50 -3.86
C GLU A 95 12.53 -6.38 -3.01
N ASP A 96 12.23 -7.42 -2.22
CA ASP A 96 11.02 -7.49 -1.39
C ASP A 96 11.07 -6.59 -0.15
N ASP A 97 12.25 -6.36 0.41
CA ASP A 97 12.44 -5.71 1.71
C ASP A 97 11.80 -4.32 1.80
N LEU A 98 11.76 -3.58 0.70
CA LEU A 98 11.15 -2.26 0.63
C LEU A 98 9.63 -2.38 0.70
N PHE A 99 9.03 -3.26 -0.11
CA PHE A 99 7.58 -3.45 -0.13
C PHE A 99 7.08 -4.09 1.17
N ASP A 100 7.86 -4.99 1.77
CA ASP A 100 7.58 -5.58 3.08
C ASP A 100 7.55 -4.52 4.19
N ARG A 101 8.43 -3.51 4.14
CA ARG A 101 8.38 -2.37 5.07
C ARG A 101 7.12 -1.54 4.88
N VAL A 102 6.70 -1.28 3.65
CA VAL A 102 5.45 -0.54 3.35
C VAL A 102 4.23 -1.31 3.87
N GLU A 103 4.14 -2.60 3.54
CA GLU A 103 3.05 -3.47 4.01
C GLU A 103 3.02 -3.61 5.54
N LYS A 104 4.18 -3.69 6.18
CA LYS A 104 4.28 -3.68 7.64
C LYS A 104 3.60 -2.45 8.23
N VAL A 105 3.82 -1.26 7.68
CA VAL A 105 3.15 -0.03 8.16
C VAL A 105 1.64 -0.10 7.93
N ILE A 106 1.20 -0.63 6.78
CA ILE A 106 -0.23 -0.85 6.48
C ILE A 106 -0.87 -1.80 7.51
N PHE A 107 -0.20 -2.90 7.85
CA PHE A 107 -0.73 -3.88 8.79
C PHE A 107 -0.72 -3.38 10.23
N ASP A 108 0.31 -2.67 10.65
CA ASP A 108 0.36 -2.03 11.96
C ASP A 108 -0.76 -0.99 12.11
N TRP A 109 -1.01 -0.20 11.07
CA TRP A 109 -2.11 0.76 11.04
C TRP A 109 -3.48 0.05 11.08
N TYR A 110 -3.66 -1.02 10.30
CA TYR A 110 -4.89 -1.82 10.30
C TYR A 110 -5.20 -2.43 11.68
N LEU A 111 -4.18 -2.86 12.44
CA LEU A 111 -4.40 -3.42 13.76
C LEU A 111 -5.02 -2.42 14.75
N GLN A 112 -4.83 -1.12 14.53
CA GLN A 112 -5.50 -0.04 15.26
C GLN A 112 -6.82 0.40 14.60
N ASN A 113 -6.99 0.13 13.31
CA ASN A 113 -8.11 0.58 12.47
C ASN A 113 -8.85 -0.60 11.81
N LYS A 114 -9.35 -1.53 12.64
CA LYS A 114 -9.96 -2.79 12.17
C LYS A 114 -11.35 -2.58 11.56
N ASP A 115 -12.08 -1.57 12.01
CA ASP A 115 -13.40 -1.27 11.47
C ASP A 115 -13.27 -0.76 10.03
N PRO A 116 -13.99 -1.35 9.05
CA PRO A 116 -13.89 -0.96 7.65
C PRO A 116 -14.17 0.53 7.44
N ILE A 117 -13.21 1.23 6.82
CA ILE A 117 -13.37 2.65 6.47
C ILE A 117 -13.71 2.72 5.00
N LEU A 118 -14.94 3.10 4.67
CA LEU A 118 -15.37 3.25 3.27
C LEU A 118 -14.65 4.43 2.61
N LYS A 119 -14.24 4.25 1.36
CA LYS A 119 -13.67 5.32 0.54
C LYS A 119 -14.43 5.53 -0.77
N PRO A 120 -14.51 6.78 -1.28
CA PRO A 120 -14.97 7.01 -2.64
C PRO A 120 -14.00 6.40 -3.65
N LYS A 121 -14.51 6.10 -4.85
CA LYS A 121 -13.69 5.63 -5.97
C LYS A 121 -12.99 6.82 -6.62
N ASP A 122 -11.69 6.68 -6.86
CA ASP A 122 -10.93 7.65 -7.64
C ASP A 122 -11.25 7.46 -9.13
N ARG A 123 -11.73 8.51 -9.80
CA ARG A 123 -12.05 8.43 -11.22
C ARG A 123 -10.77 8.24 -12.04
N ASP A 124 -9.63 8.75 -11.62
CA ASP A 124 -8.41 8.64 -12.42
C ASP A 124 -7.78 7.23 -12.37
N LEU A 125 -8.25 6.38 -11.46
CA LEU A 125 -7.90 4.95 -11.35
C LEU A 125 -8.82 4.03 -12.16
N HIS A 126 -9.38 4.50 -13.28
CA HIS A 126 -10.19 3.67 -14.19
C HIS A 126 -9.40 2.43 -14.68
N ARG A 127 -9.73 1.26 -14.12
CA ARG A 127 -9.53 -0.08 -14.71
C ARG A 127 -10.63 -1.01 -14.21
#